data_AF-A0A8T2TBS9-F1
#
_entry.id   AF-A0A8T2TBS9-F1
#
_cell.length_a   1.000
_cell.length_b   1.000
_cell.length_c   1.000
_cell.angle_alpha   90.00
_cell.angle_beta   90.00
_cell.angle_gamma   90.00
#
_symmetry.space_group_name_H-M   'P 1'
#
loop_
_entity.id
_entity.type
_entity.pdbx_description
1 polymer ?
#
loop_
_entity_poly.entity_id
_entity_poly.type
_entity_poly.pdbx_seq_one_letter_code
_entity_poly.pdbx_strand_id
1 'polypeptide(L)'
;MPLADINTVILGSFAFFVFWVTATFPKFQALPIGRTAGALVSAALVVVCQVESPDQAYTSINLPILGLLFGTMVVSVYLQRADMFKYLAKALSYRCRGGKDLLCRLSFLVAFTSALFTNDTCCVLFTEFILAFCKERGLPPQPFLLALSTSSNIGSAATPIGNPQNLVIAIKSKISFGKFLVGVLPSMFIGITINTALLLAVYWKQLSTGVIRKVEVQGNDFSHAIEIANVGNQPVEDVGNRREYDPMKPNLVVSLQKCRSIGVDNSGQSNHVSQNADVNEPVSDGFSSGSQAIVVQEATDNVENKAVSEGSQQQVINVTVTQFGSSTSIPPLQSSPSSGLCLEELPKWKSWKNRVWKLSVYLVTIGMLAALLAGLDLSWCTITAAGALIVLDFEDAGPHISKVSYSLLVFFSAMFITVDGFNRTGLPETFWNAVEPHARINHFLGAVLLAAVVILLSNIASNVPTVLLLGPMVAAASRDLPGASETRAWLILAWASTVAGNLTLVGSAANLIVCEQARVSTRMPYNLSFWKHLKFGFPSTLIIAVAGLPLIRG
;
A
#
# COMPACT_ATOMS: atom_id res chain seq x y z
N MET A 1 -3.48 -35.09 -19.37
CA MET A 1 -2.17 -35.73 -19.39
C MET A 1 -2.06 -36.63 -18.16
N PRO A 2 -1.50 -37.85 -18.27
CA PRO A 2 -1.18 -38.64 -17.08
C PRO A 2 -0.15 -37.91 -16.22
N LEU A 3 -0.08 -38.25 -14.93
CA LEU A 3 0.97 -37.78 -14.03
C LEU A 3 2.35 -38.07 -14.64
N ALA A 4 3.28 -37.12 -14.47
CA ALA A 4 4.66 -37.29 -14.90
C ALA A 4 5.38 -38.37 -14.07
N ASP A 5 6.64 -38.65 -14.43
CA ASP A 5 7.50 -39.54 -13.62
C ASP A 5 7.55 -39.06 -12.17
N ILE A 6 7.63 -40.02 -11.23
CA ILE A 6 7.58 -39.72 -9.81
C ILE A 6 8.65 -38.72 -9.36
N ASN A 7 9.83 -38.75 -10.00
CA ASN A 7 10.89 -37.79 -9.69
C ASN A 7 10.51 -36.39 -10.13
N THR A 8 9.98 -36.22 -11.34
CA THR A 8 9.48 -34.94 -11.84
C THR A 8 8.36 -34.39 -10.95
N VAL A 9 7.44 -35.25 -10.50
CA VAL A 9 6.36 -34.86 -9.59
C VAL A 9 6.91 -34.37 -8.25
N ILE A 10 7.80 -35.13 -7.62
CA ILE A 10 8.38 -34.77 -6.31
C ILE A 10 9.21 -33.49 -6.43
N LEU A 11 10.13 -33.42 -7.39
CA LEU A 11 11.06 -32.30 -7.56
C LEU A 11 10.34 -31.03 -8.02
N GLY A 12 9.40 -31.15 -8.96
CA GLY A 12 8.57 -30.03 -9.42
C GLY A 12 7.67 -29.48 -8.31
N SER A 13 7.07 -30.37 -7.50
CA SER A 13 6.28 -29.96 -6.33
C SER A 13 7.14 -29.29 -5.27
N PHE A 14 8.35 -29.79 -5.04
CA PHE A 14 9.29 -29.19 -4.09
C PHE A 14 9.71 -27.78 -4.53
N ALA A 15 10.08 -27.59 -5.80
CA ALA A 15 10.41 -26.26 -6.32
C ALA A 15 9.21 -25.30 -6.18
N PHE A 16 8.02 -25.73 -6.60
CA PHE A 16 6.80 -24.92 -6.43
C PHE A 16 6.50 -24.59 -4.97
N PHE A 17 6.73 -25.53 -4.04
CA PHE A 17 6.57 -25.29 -2.62
C PHE A 17 7.55 -24.22 -2.09
N VAL A 18 8.82 -24.25 -2.53
CA VAL A 18 9.80 -23.21 -2.19
C VAL A 18 9.34 -21.83 -2.70
N PHE A 19 8.88 -21.76 -3.95
CA PHE A 19 8.28 -20.54 -4.48
C PHE A 19 7.05 -20.10 -3.67
N TRP A 20 6.15 -21.03 -3.35
CA TRP A 20 4.93 -20.74 -2.63
C TRP A 20 5.21 -20.15 -1.25
N VAL A 21 6.09 -20.77 -0.46
CA VAL A 21 6.47 -20.29 0.87
C VAL A 21 7.10 -18.91 0.77
N THR A 22 8.05 -18.73 -0.14
CA THR A 22 8.78 -17.47 -0.27
C THR A 22 7.92 -16.34 -0.84
N ALA A 23 6.97 -16.62 -1.73
CA ALA A 23 6.02 -15.66 -2.28
C ALA A 23 4.96 -15.24 -1.25
N THR A 24 4.47 -16.19 -0.43
CA THR A 24 3.39 -15.97 0.55
C THR A 24 3.89 -15.32 1.84
N PHE A 25 5.11 -15.65 2.27
CA PHE A 25 5.69 -15.17 3.52
C PHE A 25 6.95 -14.32 3.24
N PRO A 26 6.80 -13.01 2.95
CA PRO A 26 7.92 -12.12 2.63
C PRO A 26 9.00 -12.03 3.71
N LYS A 27 8.66 -12.35 4.97
CA LYS A 27 9.56 -12.33 6.13
C LYS A 27 9.62 -13.73 6.78
N PHE A 28 10.01 -14.73 6.00
CA PHE A 28 10.23 -16.08 6.53
C PHE A 28 11.52 -16.09 7.36
N GLN A 29 11.39 -16.28 8.69
CA GLN A 29 12.51 -16.14 9.64
C GLN A 29 13.68 -17.09 9.37
N ALA A 30 13.42 -18.26 8.76
CA ALA A 30 14.46 -19.22 8.42
C ALA A 30 15.20 -18.91 7.11
N LEU A 31 14.65 -18.05 6.24
CA LEU A 31 15.27 -17.71 4.95
C LEU A 31 14.92 -16.26 4.53
N PRO A 32 15.66 -15.25 5.01
CA PRO A 32 15.37 -13.83 4.79
C PRO A 32 15.80 -13.34 3.39
N ILE A 33 15.53 -14.11 2.34
CA ILE A 33 15.93 -13.78 0.96
C ILE A 33 14.91 -12.91 0.21
N GLY A 34 13.69 -12.79 0.75
CA GLY A 34 12.60 -12.05 0.12
C GLY A 34 11.94 -12.78 -1.06
N ARG A 35 10.80 -12.25 -1.52
CA ARG A 35 9.92 -12.89 -2.53
C ARG A 35 10.61 -13.11 -3.88
N THR A 36 11.35 -12.11 -4.36
CA THR A 36 12.01 -12.16 -5.67
C THR A 36 13.13 -13.20 -5.70
N ALA A 37 14.00 -13.21 -4.70
CA ALA A 37 15.08 -14.20 -4.63
C ALA A 37 14.52 -15.62 -4.42
N GLY A 38 13.47 -15.78 -3.60
CA GLY A 38 12.80 -17.06 -3.45
C GLY A 38 12.21 -17.61 -4.75
N ALA A 39 11.60 -16.73 -5.57
CA ALA A 39 11.15 -17.11 -6.91
C ALA A 39 12.31 -17.52 -7.83
N LEU A 40 13.43 -16.79 -7.81
CA LEU A 40 14.63 -17.17 -8.57
C LEU A 40 15.20 -18.52 -8.15
N VAL A 41 15.29 -18.78 -6.84
CA VAL A 41 15.75 -20.06 -6.31
C VAL A 41 14.84 -21.19 -6.80
N SER A 42 13.53 -20.99 -6.75
CA SER A 42 12.58 -21.97 -7.29
C SER A 42 12.74 -22.20 -8.79
N ALA A 43 12.89 -21.14 -9.60
CA ALA A 43 13.13 -21.28 -11.03
C ALA A 43 14.43 -22.03 -11.32
N ALA A 44 15.49 -21.74 -10.58
CA ALA A 44 16.75 -22.47 -10.67
C ALA A 44 16.58 -23.95 -10.27
N LEU A 45 15.81 -24.25 -9.22
CA LEU A 45 15.50 -25.63 -8.82
C LEU A 45 14.75 -26.39 -9.92
N VAL A 46 13.78 -25.78 -10.58
CA VAL A 46 13.06 -26.41 -11.72
C VAL A 46 14.04 -26.86 -12.81
N VAL A 47 15.03 -26.03 -13.13
CA VAL A 47 16.03 -26.33 -14.17
C VAL A 47 17.09 -27.32 -13.68
N VAL A 48 17.66 -27.11 -12.49
CA VAL A 48 18.72 -27.96 -11.92
C VAL A 48 18.21 -29.37 -11.63
N CYS A 49 16.98 -29.50 -11.15
CA CYS A 49 16.33 -30.79 -10.92
C CYS A 49 15.82 -31.45 -12.21
N GLN A 50 16.08 -30.85 -13.38
CA GLN A 50 15.67 -31.35 -14.69
C GLN A 50 14.16 -31.59 -14.82
N VAL A 51 13.35 -30.83 -14.07
CA VAL A 51 11.89 -30.81 -14.24
C VAL A 51 11.55 -30.17 -15.60
N GLU A 52 12.36 -29.18 -15.99
CA GLU A 52 12.29 -28.51 -17.29
C GLU A 52 13.72 -28.23 -17.80
N SER A 53 13.93 -28.28 -19.13
CA SER A 53 15.24 -27.94 -19.70
C SER A 53 15.49 -26.42 -19.69
N PRO A 54 16.75 -25.95 -19.74
CA PRO A 54 17.04 -24.51 -19.77
C PRO A 54 16.34 -23.77 -20.92
N ASP A 55 16.34 -24.36 -22.13
CA ASP A 55 15.67 -23.78 -23.30
C ASP A 55 14.16 -23.65 -23.09
N GLN A 56 13.54 -24.70 -22.55
CA GLN A 56 12.11 -24.70 -22.22
C GLN A 56 11.80 -23.62 -21.17
N ALA A 57 12.62 -23.53 -20.11
CA ALA A 57 12.50 -22.50 -19.09
C ALA A 57 12.57 -21.09 -19.69
N TYR A 58 13.50 -20.80 -20.61
CA TYR A 58 13.53 -19.51 -21.29
C TYR A 58 12.27 -19.24 -22.12
N THR A 59 11.74 -20.24 -22.81
CA THR A 59 10.49 -20.10 -23.59
C THR A 59 9.24 -19.92 -22.72
N SER A 60 9.27 -20.36 -21.46
CA SER A 60 8.16 -20.15 -20.52
C SER A 60 7.98 -18.67 -20.13
N ILE A 61 9.05 -17.87 -20.24
CA ILE A 61 9.02 -16.45 -19.87
C ILE A 61 8.18 -15.65 -20.88
N ASN A 62 7.13 -15.00 -20.38
CA ASN A 62 6.23 -14.22 -21.22
C ASN A 62 6.71 -12.76 -21.38
N LEU A 63 7.47 -12.49 -22.45
CA LEU A 63 7.97 -11.15 -22.77
C LEU A 63 6.87 -10.08 -22.93
N PRO A 64 5.72 -10.34 -23.57
CA PRO A 64 4.63 -9.36 -23.62
C PRO A 64 4.15 -8.91 -22.24
N ILE A 65 4.04 -9.82 -21.27
CA ILE A 65 3.65 -9.45 -19.89
C ILE A 65 4.74 -8.61 -19.23
N LEU A 66 6.01 -8.97 -19.39
CA LEU A 66 7.12 -8.20 -18.82
C LEU A 66 7.23 -6.79 -19.43
N GLY A 67 7.10 -6.68 -20.75
CA GLY A 67 7.10 -5.41 -21.47
C GLY A 67 5.97 -4.50 -21.03
N LEU A 68 4.79 -5.08 -20.84
CA LEU A 68 3.60 -4.38 -20.34
C LEU A 68 3.74 -3.93 -18.87
N LEU A 69 4.27 -4.79 -17.99
CA LEU A 69 4.61 -4.42 -16.61
C LEU A 69 5.61 -3.26 -16.57
N PHE A 70 6.68 -3.35 -17.37
CA PHE A 70 7.69 -2.30 -17.45
C PHE A 70 7.08 -0.98 -17.94
N GLY A 71 6.35 -1.00 -19.05
CA GLY A 71 5.73 0.19 -19.64
C GLY A 71 4.77 0.89 -18.67
N THR A 72 3.90 0.13 -18.00
CA THR A 72 2.96 0.68 -17.01
C THR A 72 3.67 1.25 -15.77
N MET A 73 4.76 0.65 -15.31
CA MET A 73 5.55 1.21 -14.19
C MET A 73 6.21 2.53 -14.57
N VAL A 74 6.81 2.63 -15.76
CA VAL A 74 7.40 3.89 -16.24
C VAL A 74 6.33 4.98 -16.33
N VAL A 75 5.18 4.69 -16.97
CA VAL A 75 4.06 5.64 -17.07
C VAL A 75 3.60 6.09 -15.68
N SER A 76 3.50 5.16 -14.72
CA SER A 76 3.15 5.46 -13.33
C SER A 76 4.14 6.42 -12.66
N VAL A 77 5.45 6.23 -12.85
CA VAL A 77 6.48 7.14 -12.32
C VAL A 77 6.34 8.54 -12.89
N TYR A 78 6.09 8.67 -14.19
CA TYR A 78 5.91 9.96 -14.85
C TYR A 78 4.62 10.66 -14.39
N LEU A 79 3.51 9.94 -14.21
CA LEU A 79 2.27 10.50 -13.66
C LEU A 79 2.43 10.98 -12.22
N GLN A 80 3.25 10.26 -11.43
CA GLN A 80 3.59 10.69 -10.07
C GLN A 80 4.37 12.01 -10.09
N ARG A 81 5.36 12.15 -10.98
CA ARG A 81 6.09 13.43 -11.18
C ARG A 81 5.19 14.54 -11.73
N ALA A 82 4.14 14.20 -12.49
CA ALA A 82 3.16 15.15 -13.00
C ALA A 82 2.14 15.64 -11.95
N ASP A 83 2.32 15.31 -10.67
CA ASP A 83 1.46 15.66 -9.54
C ASP A 83 0.03 15.09 -9.59
N MET A 84 -0.21 14.02 -10.38
CA MET A 84 -1.55 13.43 -10.53
C MET A 84 -2.17 13.09 -9.17
N PHE A 85 -1.41 12.46 -8.29
CA PHE A 85 -1.89 12.01 -6.98
C PHE A 85 -2.16 13.16 -6.01
N LYS A 86 -1.44 14.28 -6.14
CA LYS A 86 -1.74 15.52 -5.40
C LYS A 86 -3.09 16.08 -5.82
N TYR A 87 -3.41 16.04 -7.12
CA TYR A 87 -4.73 16.44 -7.62
C TYR A 87 -5.84 15.49 -7.16
N LEU A 88 -5.60 14.17 -7.15
CA LEU A 88 -6.57 13.18 -6.65
C LEU A 88 -6.84 13.35 -5.15
N ALA A 89 -5.81 13.57 -4.33
CA ALA A 89 -5.97 13.84 -2.90
C ALA A 89 -6.72 15.16 -2.62
N LYS A 90 -6.46 16.19 -3.43
CA LYS A 90 -7.24 17.43 -3.40
C LYS A 90 -8.70 17.18 -3.76
N ALA A 91 -8.98 16.37 -4.79
CA ALA A 91 -10.34 16.01 -5.17
C ALA A 91 -11.07 15.24 -4.06
N LEU A 92 -10.35 14.37 -3.35
CA LEU A 92 -10.88 13.58 -2.23
C LEU A 92 -11.28 14.47 -1.02
N SER A 93 -10.45 15.46 -0.68
CA SER A 93 -10.72 16.39 0.43
C SER A 93 -11.65 17.56 0.08
N TYR A 94 -11.78 17.90 -1.20
CA TYR A 94 -12.55 19.07 -1.65
C TYR A 94 -14.04 18.97 -1.30
N ARG A 95 -14.50 19.97 -0.52
CA ARG A 95 -15.88 20.05 0.02
C ARG A 95 -16.31 18.79 0.80
N CYS A 96 -15.37 18.06 1.40
CA CYS A 96 -15.71 16.89 2.19
C CYS A 96 -16.53 17.26 3.44
N ARG A 97 -17.72 16.66 3.58
CA ARG A 97 -18.72 16.99 4.61
C ARG A 97 -18.60 16.17 5.90
N GLY A 98 -17.62 15.27 6.00
CA GLY A 98 -17.38 14.44 7.19
C GLY A 98 -16.81 13.06 6.86
N GLY A 99 -16.62 12.22 7.90
CA GLY A 99 -16.00 10.90 7.75
C GLY A 99 -16.76 9.93 6.82
N LYS A 100 -18.10 9.98 6.81
CA LYS A 100 -18.94 9.14 5.92
C LYS A 100 -18.77 9.52 4.45
N ASP A 101 -18.81 10.82 4.15
CA ASP A 101 -18.61 11.35 2.80
C ASP A 101 -17.18 11.07 2.31
N LEU A 102 -16.18 11.22 3.18
CA LEU A 102 -14.80 10.84 2.86
C LEU A 102 -14.69 9.36 2.50
N LEU A 103 -15.31 8.47 3.27
CA LEU A 103 -15.24 7.03 3.03
C LEU A 103 -15.82 6.67 1.67
N CYS A 104 -17.00 7.20 1.33
CA CYS A 104 -17.60 6.99 0.02
C CYS A 104 -16.71 7.49 -1.11
N ARG A 105 -16.24 8.74 -1.01
CA ARG A 105 -15.37 9.33 -2.03
C ARG A 105 -14.08 8.55 -2.19
N LEU A 106 -13.48 8.13 -1.07
CA LEU A 106 -12.25 7.34 -1.06
C LEU A 106 -12.48 6.03 -1.81
N SER A 107 -13.52 5.27 -1.46
CA SER A 107 -13.80 3.98 -2.07
C SER A 107 -13.94 4.09 -3.59
N PHE A 108 -14.77 5.01 -4.08
CA PHE A 108 -14.97 5.18 -5.52
C PHE A 108 -13.71 5.73 -6.21
N LEU A 109 -13.08 6.77 -5.67
CA LEU A 109 -11.89 7.37 -6.26
C LEU A 109 -10.74 6.35 -6.38
N VAL A 110 -10.49 5.58 -5.32
CA VAL A 110 -9.47 4.53 -5.32
C VAL A 110 -9.82 3.44 -6.31
N ALA A 111 -11.09 2.98 -6.36
CA ALA A 111 -11.49 1.95 -7.31
C ALA A 111 -11.25 2.38 -8.76
N PHE A 112 -11.62 3.62 -9.12
CA PHE A 112 -11.35 4.14 -10.47
C PHE A 112 -9.87 4.35 -10.74
N THR A 113 -9.13 4.91 -9.78
CA THR A 113 -7.70 5.15 -9.94
C THR A 113 -6.94 3.82 -10.09
N SER A 114 -7.31 2.80 -9.33
CA SER A 114 -6.73 1.44 -9.39
C SER A 114 -7.20 0.63 -10.62
N ALA A 115 -8.29 1.02 -11.26
CA ALA A 115 -8.66 0.48 -12.57
C ALA A 115 -7.81 1.10 -13.69
N LEU A 116 -7.39 2.36 -13.57
CA LEU A 116 -6.60 3.05 -14.59
C LEU A 116 -5.08 2.86 -14.40
N PHE A 117 -4.65 2.59 -13.18
CA PHE A 117 -3.25 2.47 -12.77
C PHE A 117 -3.05 1.24 -11.90
N THR A 118 -1.80 0.91 -11.57
CA THR A 118 -1.51 -0.25 -10.74
C THR A 118 -2.01 -0.05 -9.30
N ASN A 119 -2.59 -1.11 -8.74
CA ASN A 119 -3.10 -1.16 -7.37
C ASN A 119 -2.05 -0.75 -6.32
N ASP A 120 -0.83 -1.27 -6.47
CA ASP A 120 0.27 -1.02 -5.54
C ASP A 120 0.60 0.48 -5.40
N THR A 121 0.66 1.20 -6.53
CA THR A 121 0.90 2.64 -6.57
C THR A 121 -0.21 3.40 -5.85
N CYS A 122 -1.48 3.02 -6.07
CA CYS A 122 -2.61 3.65 -5.40
C CYS A 122 -2.52 3.47 -3.88
N CYS A 123 -2.24 2.24 -3.42
CA CYS A 123 -2.15 1.92 -2.00
C CYS A 123 -1.03 2.68 -1.29
N VAL A 124 0.17 2.76 -1.87
CA VAL A 124 1.28 3.53 -1.27
C VAL A 124 0.90 4.99 -1.11
N LEU A 125 0.38 5.62 -2.16
CA LEU A 125 0.19 7.06 -2.20
C LEU A 125 -1.01 7.54 -1.38
N PHE A 126 -2.13 6.80 -1.43
CA PHE A 126 -3.31 7.21 -0.68
C PHE A 126 -3.21 6.89 0.82
N THR A 127 -2.37 5.92 1.24
CA THR A 127 -2.25 5.59 2.67
C THR A 127 -1.75 6.78 3.48
N GLU A 128 -0.65 7.41 3.07
CA GLU A 128 -0.10 8.58 3.79
C GLU A 128 -1.07 9.75 3.83
N PHE A 129 -1.75 10.02 2.70
CA PHE A 129 -2.76 11.07 2.64
C PHE A 129 -3.93 10.82 3.59
N ILE A 130 -4.46 9.61 3.62
CA ILE A 130 -5.59 9.24 4.48
C ILE A 130 -5.22 9.38 5.95
N LEU A 131 -4.01 8.93 6.33
CA LEU A 131 -3.54 9.01 7.71
C LEU A 131 -3.34 10.46 8.16
N ALA A 132 -2.79 11.30 7.28
CA ALA A 132 -2.72 12.74 7.49
C ALA A 132 -4.12 13.34 7.74
N PHE A 133 -5.06 13.04 6.84
CA PHE A 133 -6.43 13.54 6.94
C PHE A 133 -7.15 13.04 8.20
N CYS A 134 -6.96 11.77 8.56
CA CYS A 134 -7.55 11.18 9.77
C CYS A 134 -7.02 11.86 11.04
N LYS A 135 -5.71 12.12 11.10
CA LYS A 135 -5.09 12.83 12.22
C LYS A 135 -5.64 14.24 12.37
N GLU A 136 -5.72 15.00 11.29
CA GLU A 136 -6.21 16.39 11.30
C GLU A 136 -7.68 16.50 11.71
N ARG A 137 -8.51 15.52 11.33
CA ARG A 137 -9.96 15.51 11.60
C ARG A 137 -10.36 14.67 12.81
N GLY A 138 -9.40 14.08 13.52
CA GLY A 138 -9.68 13.18 14.65
C GLY A 138 -10.55 11.98 14.27
N LEU A 139 -10.37 11.44 13.06
CA LEU A 139 -11.13 10.30 12.54
C LEU A 139 -10.38 8.98 12.79
N PRO A 140 -11.10 7.86 13.01
CA PRO A 140 -10.46 6.56 13.14
C PRO A 140 -9.89 6.12 11.77
N PRO A 141 -8.59 5.75 11.67
CA PRO A 141 -7.97 5.38 10.39
C PRO A 141 -8.42 4.01 9.86
N GLN A 142 -8.82 3.10 10.75
CA GLN A 142 -9.21 1.71 10.42
C GLN A 142 -10.19 1.58 9.24
N PRO A 143 -11.38 2.23 9.24
CA PRO A 143 -12.32 2.11 8.12
C PRO A 143 -11.75 2.61 6.79
N PHE A 144 -10.91 3.64 6.80
CA PHE A 144 -10.33 4.20 5.58
C PHE A 144 -9.21 3.35 5.03
N LEU A 145 -8.39 2.74 5.88
CA LEU A 145 -7.35 1.79 5.43
C LEU A 145 -7.99 0.53 4.83
N LEU A 146 -9.06 0.02 5.45
CA LEU A 146 -9.84 -1.09 4.87
C LEU A 146 -10.49 -0.67 3.55
N ALA A 147 -11.11 0.51 3.49
CA ALA A 147 -11.70 1.03 2.26
C ALA A 147 -10.67 1.17 1.15
N LEU A 148 -9.47 1.69 1.46
CA LEU A 148 -8.39 1.83 0.50
C LEU A 148 -7.98 0.48 -0.06
N SER A 149 -7.67 -0.50 0.79
CA SER A 149 -7.19 -1.80 0.32
C SER A 149 -8.27 -2.57 -0.44
N THR A 150 -9.50 -2.62 0.08
CA THR A 150 -10.56 -3.42 -0.53
C THR A 150 -11.10 -2.82 -1.81
N SER A 151 -11.24 -1.49 -1.86
CA SER A 151 -11.68 -0.78 -3.06
C SER A 151 -10.63 -0.81 -4.15
N SER A 152 -9.34 -0.79 -3.79
CA SER A 152 -8.26 -0.90 -4.77
C SER A 152 -8.28 -2.28 -5.46
N ASN A 153 -8.43 -3.37 -4.69
CA ASN A 153 -8.59 -4.70 -5.29
C ASN A 153 -9.83 -4.75 -6.20
N ILE A 154 -11.01 -4.35 -5.72
CA ILE A 154 -12.26 -4.37 -6.53
C ILE A 154 -12.13 -3.53 -7.81
N GLY A 155 -11.55 -2.33 -7.71
CA GLY A 155 -11.33 -1.45 -8.84
C GLY A 155 -10.39 -2.04 -9.88
N SER A 156 -9.24 -2.55 -9.43
CA SER A 156 -8.25 -3.18 -10.31
C SER A 156 -8.78 -4.37 -11.10
N ALA A 157 -9.85 -5.02 -10.64
CA ALA A 157 -10.50 -6.13 -11.33
C ALA A 157 -11.06 -5.75 -12.71
N ALA A 158 -11.39 -4.47 -12.91
CA ALA A 158 -12.05 -4.01 -14.13
C ALA A 158 -11.13 -3.91 -15.36
N THR A 159 -9.80 -3.90 -15.19
CA THR A 159 -8.87 -3.71 -16.31
C THR A 159 -7.71 -4.69 -16.27
N PRO A 160 -7.11 -4.98 -17.45
CA PRO A 160 -5.85 -5.72 -17.53
C PRO A 160 -4.70 -5.07 -16.75
N ILE A 161 -4.58 -3.75 -16.81
CA ILE A 161 -3.44 -3.00 -16.24
C ILE A 161 -3.55 -2.77 -14.73
N GLY A 162 -4.74 -2.93 -14.14
CA GLY A 162 -4.98 -2.63 -12.73
C GLY A 162 -4.16 -3.51 -11.79
N ASN A 163 -3.93 -4.77 -12.18
CA ASN A 163 -3.08 -5.69 -11.42
C ASN A 163 -2.36 -6.71 -12.32
N PRO A 164 -1.26 -7.32 -11.85
CA PRO A 164 -0.47 -8.22 -12.69
C PRO A 164 -1.18 -9.53 -13.09
N GLN A 165 -2.11 -10.01 -12.29
CA GLN A 165 -2.89 -11.22 -12.59
C GLN A 165 -3.85 -11.00 -13.76
N ASN A 166 -4.51 -9.85 -13.84
CA ASN A 166 -5.40 -9.51 -14.95
C ASN A 166 -4.60 -9.33 -16.24
N LEU A 167 -3.34 -8.90 -16.10
CA LEU A 167 -2.41 -8.84 -17.21
C LEU A 167 -2.16 -10.20 -17.83
N VAL A 168 -1.87 -11.18 -16.99
CA VAL A 168 -1.67 -12.58 -17.40
C VAL A 168 -2.94 -13.09 -18.07
N ILE A 169 -4.11 -12.82 -17.50
CA ILE A 169 -5.40 -13.22 -18.10
C ILE A 169 -5.57 -12.60 -19.47
N ALA A 170 -5.41 -11.28 -19.62
CA ALA A 170 -5.62 -10.59 -20.89
C ALA A 170 -4.69 -11.11 -21.99
N ILE A 171 -3.41 -11.32 -21.69
CA ILE A 171 -2.43 -11.83 -22.67
C ILE A 171 -2.69 -13.30 -23.02
N LYS A 172 -2.96 -14.17 -22.04
CA LYS A 172 -3.21 -15.61 -22.28
C LYS A 172 -4.54 -15.86 -23.00
N SER A 173 -5.59 -15.12 -22.64
CA SER A 173 -6.91 -15.22 -23.26
C SER A 173 -7.04 -14.48 -24.59
N LYS A 174 -6.08 -13.59 -24.91
CA LYS A 174 -6.13 -12.66 -26.05
C LYS A 174 -7.39 -11.78 -26.07
N ILE A 175 -7.98 -11.51 -24.91
CA ILE A 175 -9.13 -10.61 -24.79
C ILE A 175 -8.62 -9.18 -24.93
N SER A 176 -9.24 -8.40 -25.84
CA SER A 176 -8.91 -6.99 -26.00
C SER A 176 -9.28 -6.19 -24.74
N PHE A 177 -8.52 -5.12 -24.47
CA PHE A 177 -8.73 -4.28 -23.29
C PHE A 177 -10.18 -3.80 -23.14
N GLY A 178 -10.80 -3.33 -24.24
CA GLY A 178 -12.20 -2.88 -24.24
C GLY A 178 -13.21 -3.97 -23.89
N LYS A 179 -13.02 -5.20 -24.41
CA LYS A 179 -13.89 -6.33 -24.08
C LYS A 179 -13.73 -6.75 -22.62
N PHE A 180 -12.49 -6.78 -22.12
CA PHE A 180 -12.20 -7.07 -20.72
C PHE A 180 -12.90 -6.05 -19.81
N LEU A 181 -12.73 -4.76 -20.12
CA LEU A 181 -13.35 -3.66 -19.39
C LEU A 181 -14.86 -3.79 -19.37
N VAL A 182 -15.51 -3.85 -20.54
CA VAL A 182 -16.98 -3.93 -20.62
C VAL A 182 -17.53 -5.18 -19.92
N GLY A 183 -16.79 -6.29 -19.97
CA GLY A 183 -17.21 -7.55 -19.36
C GLY A 183 -17.21 -7.56 -17.83
N VAL A 184 -16.28 -6.83 -17.18
CA VAL A 184 -16.13 -6.81 -15.71
C VAL A 184 -16.60 -5.50 -15.06
N LEU A 185 -16.67 -4.40 -15.82
CA LEU A 185 -17.05 -3.08 -15.32
C LEU A 185 -18.39 -3.08 -14.54
N PRO A 186 -19.47 -3.77 -14.98
CA PRO A 186 -20.70 -3.87 -14.19
C PRO A 186 -20.48 -4.53 -12.81
N SER A 187 -19.71 -5.64 -12.77
CA SER A 187 -19.36 -6.33 -11.54
C SER A 187 -18.55 -5.44 -10.61
N MET A 188 -17.60 -4.65 -11.15
CA MET A 188 -16.83 -3.68 -10.38
C MET A 188 -17.71 -2.63 -9.72
N PHE A 189 -18.65 -2.01 -10.47
CA PHE A 189 -19.56 -0.99 -9.93
C PHE A 189 -20.45 -1.51 -8.81
N ILE A 190 -21.01 -2.70 -8.97
CA ILE A 190 -21.83 -3.34 -7.93
C ILE A 190 -20.96 -3.76 -6.74
N GLY A 191 -19.78 -4.32 -7.00
CA GLY A 191 -18.83 -4.69 -5.95
C GLY A 191 -18.38 -3.51 -5.11
N ILE A 192 -18.03 -2.37 -5.72
CA ILE A 192 -17.59 -1.18 -4.98
C ILE A 192 -18.75 -0.54 -4.20
N THR A 193 -19.97 -0.58 -4.75
CA THR A 193 -21.17 -0.09 -4.07
C THR A 193 -21.48 -0.94 -2.84
N ILE A 194 -21.47 -2.27 -2.98
CA ILE A 194 -21.67 -3.20 -1.87
C ILE A 194 -20.56 -3.04 -0.82
N ASN A 195 -19.29 -3.00 -1.23
CA ASN A 195 -18.16 -2.80 -0.32
C ASN A 195 -18.31 -1.52 0.50
N THR A 196 -18.65 -0.41 -0.16
CA THR A 196 -18.85 0.89 0.48
C THR A 196 -20.04 0.86 1.43
N ALA A 197 -21.16 0.25 1.03
CA ALA A 197 -22.34 0.10 1.89
C ALA A 197 -22.04 -0.74 3.13
N LEU A 198 -21.30 -1.85 2.99
CA LEU A 198 -20.88 -2.69 4.12
C LEU A 198 -19.93 -1.95 5.07
N LEU A 199 -18.95 -1.21 4.54
CA LEU A 199 -18.06 -0.38 5.34
C LEU A 199 -18.84 0.69 6.12
N LEU A 200 -19.77 1.38 5.46
CA LEU A 200 -20.64 2.35 6.12
C LEU A 200 -21.51 1.71 7.20
N ALA A 201 -22.10 0.54 6.94
CA ALA A 201 -22.94 -0.15 7.90
C ALA A 201 -22.16 -0.58 9.15
N VAL A 202 -20.97 -1.16 8.97
CA VAL A 202 -20.11 -1.63 10.06
C VAL A 202 -19.55 -0.46 10.88
N TYR A 203 -19.11 0.62 10.22
CA TYR A 203 -18.43 1.74 10.86
C TYR A 203 -19.31 2.99 11.04
N TRP A 204 -20.63 2.87 10.85
CA TRP A 204 -21.58 4.00 10.86
C TRP A 204 -21.44 4.89 12.08
N LYS A 205 -21.44 4.28 13.26
CA LYS A 205 -21.38 4.97 14.57
C LYS A 205 -20.03 5.66 14.75
N GLN A 206 -18.93 4.98 14.40
CA GLN A 206 -17.56 5.50 14.54
C GLN A 206 -17.29 6.70 13.62
N LEU A 207 -17.89 6.70 12.42
CA LEU A 207 -17.74 7.79 11.45
C LEU A 207 -18.67 8.98 11.73
N SER A 208 -19.66 8.82 12.62
CA SER A 208 -20.62 9.87 12.96
C SER A 208 -20.15 10.80 14.09
N THR A 209 -19.11 10.42 14.83
CA THR A 209 -18.63 11.13 16.03
C THR A 209 -17.43 12.05 15.77
N GLY A 210 -16.92 12.13 14.54
CA GLY A 210 -15.77 12.97 14.19
C GLY A 210 -16.12 14.45 14.07
N VAL A 211 -15.50 15.29 14.92
CA VAL A 211 -15.66 16.75 14.90
C VAL A 211 -14.95 17.34 13.68
N ILE A 212 -15.70 18.04 12.81
CA ILE A 212 -15.19 18.63 11.57
C ILE A 212 -14.50 19.98 11.88
N ARG A 213 -13.16 20.03 11.96
CA ARG A 213 -12.40 21.29 11.84
C ARG A 213 -12.08 21.57 10.37
N LYS A 214 -12.36 22.78 9.84
CA LYS A 214 -12.01 23.17 8.45
C LYS A 214 -10.49 23.03 8.23
N VAL A 215 -10.08 22.49 7.08
CA VAL A 215 -8.67 22.33 6.68
C VAL A 215 -8.42 23.14 5.41
N GLU A 216 -7.39 24.00 5.44
CA GLU A 216 -6.69 24.48 4.25
C GLU A 216 -5.52 23.53 3.99
N VAL A 217 -5.54 22.86 2.83
CA VAL A 217 -4.47 21.94 2.42
C VAL A 217 -3.26 22.76 2.02
N GLN A 218 -2.24 22.84 2.87
CA GLN A 218 -0.96 23.44 2.50
C GLN A 218 -0.19 22.50 1.56
N GLY A 219 0.23 23.03 0.41
CA GLY A 219 0.73 22.24 -0.72
C GLY A 219 2.08 21.55 -0.54
N ASN A 220 2.82 21.78 0.55
CA ASN A 220 4.17 21.26 0.78
C ASN A 220 4.19 19.88 1.46
N ASP A 221 3.10 19.54 2.13
CA ASP A 221 2.97 18.33 2.95
C ASP A 221 2.91 17.02 2.13
N PHE A 222 2.55 17.13 0.85
CA PHE A 222 2.41 16.00 -0.07
C PHE A 222 3.73 15.64 -0.79
N SER A 223 4.61 16.62 -0.97
CA SER A 223 5.89 16.43 -1.66
C SER A 223 6.84 15.53 -0.85
N HIS A 224 6.87 15.68 0.48
CA HIS A 224 7.67 14.83 1.36
C HIS A 224 7.12 13.40 1.49
N ALA A 225 5.79 13.18 1.44
CA ALA A 225 5.22 11.84 1.45
C ALA A 225 5.54 11.05 0.15
N ILE A 226 5.61 11.76 -0.99
CA ILE A 226 6.03 11.21 -2.28
C ILE A 226 7.52 10.83 -2.28
N GLU A 227 8.36 11.56 -1.54
CA GLU A 227 9.79 11.31 -1.43
C GLU A 227 10.09 10.11 -0.51
N ILE A 228 9.42 10.03 0.65
CA ILE A 228 9.52 8.88 1.58
C ILE A 228 8.99 7.59 0.96
N ALA A 229 7.89 7.66 0.19
CA ALA A 229 7.35 6.53 -0.55
C ALA A 229 8.34 5.95 -1.59
N ASN A 230 9.25 6.78 -2.12
CA ASN A 230 10.30 6.33 -3.05
C ASN A 230 11.53 5.73 -2.32
N VAL A 231 11.74 6.06 -1.03
CA VAL A 231 12.86 5.52 -0.22
C VAL A 231 12.54 4.11 0.32
N GLY A 232 11.26 3.75 0.45
CA GLY A 232 10.83 2.41 0.87
C GLY A 232 11.15 1.25 -0.08
N ASN A 233 11.82 1.52 -1.21
CA ASN A 233 12.23 0.54 -2.22
C ASN A 233 13.76 0.30 -2.30
N GLN A 234 14.54 0.83 -1.36
CA GLN A 234 15.98 0.54 -1.27
C GLN A 234 16.23 -0.70 -0.39
N PRO A 235 17.10 -1.63 -0.79
CA PRO A 235 17.61 -2.64 0.13
C PRO A 235 18.38 -1.92 1.25
N VAL A 236 18.12 -2.32 2.49
CA VAL A 236 18.86 -1.83 3.66
C VAL A 236 20.30 -2.29 3.50
N GLU A 237 21.17 -1.40 3.01
CA GLU A 237 22.61 -1.59 3.09
C GLU A 237 23.07 -1.43 4.53
N ASP A 238 23.82 -2.44 4.95
CA ASP A 238 24.34 -2.69 6.28
C ASP A 238 25.45 -1.67 6.60
N VAL A 239 25.12 -0.61 7.34
CA VAL A 239 26.13 0.20 8.02
C VAL A 239 26.30 -0.39 9.42
N GLY A 240 27.23 -1.33 9.51
CA GLY A 240 27.65 -1.92 10.77
C GLY A 240 28.20 -0.87 11.74
N ASN A 241 27.51 -0.64 12.86
CA ASN A 241 28.13 -0.64 14.19
C ASN A 241 27.09 -0.59 15.32
N ARG A 242 27.04 -1.69 16.09
CA ARG A 242 26.70 -1.84 17.52
C ARG A 242 25.67 -0.90 18.16
N ARG A 243 24.59 -1.52 18.68
CA ARG A 243 24.42 -1.76 20.14
C ARG A 243 23.34 -2.83 20.36
N GLU A 244 23.76 -3.85 21.09
CA GLU A 244 23.00 -5.02 21.52
C GLU A 244 21.84 -4.58 22.44
N TYR A 245 20.60 -5.01 22.14
CA TYR A 245 19.42 -4.75 22.96
C TYR A 245 19.17 -5.98 23.85
N ASP A 246 19.46 -5.84 25.13
CA ASP A 246 19.26 -6.85 26.17
C ASP A 246 17.84 -6.74 26.76
N PRO A 247 16.96 -7.76 26.65
CA PRO A 247 15.57 -7.67 27.05
C PRO A 247 15.37 -8.09 28.51
N MET A 248 16.00 -7.39 29.46
CA MET A 248 15.65 -7.47 30.88
C MET A 248 15.94 -6.16 31.61
N LYS A 249 15.03 -5.18 31.51
CA LYS A 249 14.80 -4.12 32.52
C LYS A 249 13.43 -3.44 32.26
N PRO A 250 12.62 -3.14 33.29
CA PRO A 250 11.31 -2.53 33.12
C PRO A 250 11.47 -1.02 32.92
N ASN A 251 10.96 -0.49 31.82
CA ASN A 251 10.95 0.95 31.59
C ASN A 251 9.65 1.59 32.09
N LEU A 252 9.89 2.68 32.81
CA LEU A 252 9.00 3.59 33.52
C LEU A 252 7.77 4.01 32.71
N VAL A 253 6.58 3.69 33.23
CA VAL A 253 5.28 4.14 32.72
C VAL A 253 5.03 5.56 33.24
N VAL A 254 5.01 6.57 32.36
CA VAL A 254 4.46 7.89 32.70
C VAL A 254 2.95 7.86 32.39
N SER A 255 2.17 7.60 33.43
CA SER A 255 0.70 7.76 33.42
C SER A 255 0.34 9.24 33.53
N LEU A 256 -0.22 9.82 32.47
CA LEU A 256 -0.90 11.12 32.54
C LEU A 256 -2.31 10.90 33.10
N GLN A 257 -2.44 11.06 34.42
CA GLN A 257 -3.73 11.04 35.11
C GLN A 257 -4.46 12.37 34.91
N LYS A 258 -5.69 12.26 34.41
CA LYS A 258 -6.60 13.37 34.11
C LYS A 258 -7.30 13.79 35.41
N CYS A 259 -6.90 14.91 36.01
CA CYS A 259 -7.62 15.45 37.16
C CYS A 259 -8.78 16.36 36.73
N ARG A 260 -9.96 16.00 37.23
CA ARG A 260 -11.27 16.63 37.10
C ARG A 260 -11.33 17.86 38.00
N SER A 261 -11.95 18.92 37.50
CA SER A 261 -12.45 20.07 38.27
C SER A 261 -13.52 19.62 39.28
N ILE A 262 -13.34 19.94 40.56
CA ILE A 262 -14.39 20.01 41.59
C ILE A 262 -14.06 21.19 42.52
N GLY A 263 -15.09 21.94 42.91
CA GLY A 263 -15.04 23.28 43.48
C GLY A 263 -14.71 23.41 44.96
N VAL A 264 -14.44 24.67 45.31
CA VAL A 264 -14.79 25.42 46.53
C VAL A 264 -15.13 24.60 47.78
N ASP A 265 -14.31 24.71 48.83
CA ASP A 265 -14.78 25.24 50.12
C ASP A 265 -13.62 25.57 51.09
N ASN A 266 -13.83 26.66 51.84
CA ASN A 266 -12.98 27.21 52.90
C ASN A 266 -12.95 26.30 54.15
N SER A 267 -11.80 26.22 54.83
CA SER A 267 -11.63 26.51 56.28
C SER A 267 -10.40 25.81 56.91
N GLY A 268 -9.64 26.59 57.71
CA GLY A 268 -9.29 26.19 59.08
C GLY A 268 -8.08 25.29 59.36
N GLN A 269 -7.13 25.88 60.10
CA GLN A 269 -6.39 25.27 61.24
C GLN A 269 -5.16 24.37 61.02
N SER A 270 -3.99 24.99 61.25
CA SER A 270 -3.03 24.77 62.35
C SER A 270 -2.37 23.39 62.59
N ASN A 271 -1.03 23.48 62.77
CA ASN A 271 -0.19 22.87 63.82
C ASN A 271 0.74 21.67 63.49
N HIS A 272 2.04 21.98 63.58
CA HIS A 272 3.08 21.41 64.47
C HIS A 272 3.93 20.15 64.11
N VAL A 273 5.24 20.34 64.38
CA VAL A 273 6.28 19.41 64.91
C VAL A 273 6.90 18.43 63.90
N SER A 274 8.18 18.52 63.48
CA SER A 274 9.52 18.60 64.13
C SER A 274 10.16 17.24 64.47
N GLN A 275 11.49 17.18 64.23
CA GLN A 275 12.53 16.28 64.77
C GLN A 275 12.73 14.90 64.12
N ASN A 276 13.93 14.32 64.03
CA ASN A 276 15.35 14.74 64.02
C ASN A 276 16.19 13.44 63.87
N ALA A 277 17.49 13.60 63.51
CA ALA A 277 18.63 12.76 63.91
C ALA A 277 18.86 11.39 63.22
N ASP A 278 20.07 10.88 63.00
CA ASP A 278 21.46 11.39 62.84
C ASP A 278 22.38 10.16 62.64
N VAL A 279 23.60 10.35 62.07
CA VAL A 279 24.85 9.56 62.29
C VAL A 279 24.96 8.17 61.55
N ASN A 280 26.03 7.74 60.83
CA ASN A 280 27.47 8.06 60.77
C ASN A 280 28.13 7.56 59.43
N GLU A 281 29.24 8.20 59.04
CA GLU A 281 30.20 7.83 57.97
C GLU A 281 31.42 7.04 58.55
N PRO A 282 32.32 6.35 57.78
CA PRO A 282 33.35 7.05 56.97
C PRO A 282 33.87 6.37 55.66
N VAL A 283 34.23 7.23 54.70
CA VAL A 283 35.42 7.29 53.78
C VAL A 283 36.08 6.02 53.20
N SER A 284 36.11 5.90 51.86
CA SER A 284 37.35 5.93 51.03
C SER A 284 37.10 5.85 49.50
N ASP A 285 37.61 6.87 48.80
CA ASP A 285 38.16 6.94 47.43
C ASP A 285 37.36 6.60 46.16
N GLY A 286 37.25 7.59 45.26
CA GLY A 286 37.39 7.34 43.82
C GLY A 286 36.41 8.01 42.84
N PHE A 287 36.61 9.31 42.57
CA PHE A 287 36.33 10.01 41.30
C PHE A 287 34.88 10.29 40.82
N SER A 288 34.73 11.49 40.27
CA SER A 288 33.55 12.36 40.18
C SER A 288 32.95 12.53 38.77
N SER A 289 31.62 12.65 38.69
CA SER A 289 30.79 13.51 37.79
C SER A 289 29.39 12.88 37.68
N GLY A 290 28.29 13.45 38.15
CA GLY A 290 27.84 14.84 38.10
C GLY A 290 26.44 14.86 37.45
N SER A 291 25.43 14.37 38.18
CA SER A 291 24.02 14.43 37.75
C SER A 291 23.38 15.71 38.32
N GLN A 292 22.89 16.60 37.45
CA GLN A 292 22.08 17.75 37.87
C GLN A 292 20.62 17.52 37.51
N ALA A 293 19.78 17.55 38.56
CA ALA A 293 18.32 17.59 38.48
C ALA A 293 17.86 19.04 38.28
N ILE A 294 16.87 19.25 37.41
CA ILE A 294 16.25 20.57 37.19
C ILE A 294 15.01 20.67 38.10
N VAL A 295 15.07 21.60 39.07
CA VAL A 295 13.95 22.03 39.90
C VAL A 295 13.41 23.33 39.28
N VAL A 296 12.10 23.37 38.99
CA VAL A 296 11.41 24.60 38.55
C VAL A 296 10.75 25.24 39.78
N GLN A 297 11.14 26.47 40.09
CA GLN A 297 10.61 27.26 41.20
C GLN A 297 9.77 28.41 40.60
N GLU A 298 8.48 28.47 40.92
CA GLU A 298 7.61 29.60 40.57
C GLU A 298 8.01 30.81 41.42
N ALA A 299 8.46 31.88 40.78
CA ALA A 299 8.59 33.19 41.40
C ALA A 299 7.30 33.99 41.13
N THR A 300 6.53 34.20 42.19
CA THR A 300 5.47 35.20 42.26
C THR A 300 6.09 36.58 42.45
N ASP A 301 5.80 37.52 41.56
CA ASP A 301 5.96 38.95 41.86
C ASP A 301 4.68 39.73 41.54
N ASN A 302 4.24 40.49 42.56
CA ASN A 302 3.11 41.39 42.58
C ASN A 302 3.38 42.65 41.73
N VAL A 303 2.47 43.04 40.83
CA VAL A 303 2.34 44.43 40.37
C VAL A 303 0.85 44.78 40.21
N GLU A 304 0.51 45.97 40.72
CA GLU A 304 -0.81 46.56 40.94
C GLU A 304 -1.66 46.85 39.69
N ASN A 305 -2.96 46.97 39.95
CA ASN A 305 -4.03 47.43 39.05
C ASN A 305 -3.73 48.75 38.31
N LYS A 306 -3.97 48.75 37.00
CA LYS A 306 -4.56 49.90 36.29
C LYS A 306 -5.39 49.43 35.10
N ALA A 307 -6.66 49.82 35.09
CA ALA A 307 -7.59 49.64 33.98
C ALA A 307 -7.17 50.49 32.76
N VAL A 308 -7.44 49.98 31.53
CA VAL A 308 -8.01 50.70 30.37
C VAL A 308 -7.89 49.85 29.07
N SER A 309 -9.04 49.71 28.42
CA SER A 309 -9.37 49.56 26.98
C SER A 309 -8.83 48.44 26.07
N GLU A 310 -9.79 48.02 25.23
CA GLU A 310 -9.76 47.13 24.08
C GLU A 310 -8.58 47.33 23.12
N GLY A 311 -7.98 46.22 22.67
CA GLY A 311 -7.00 46.21 21.61
C GLY A 311 -6.30 44.85 21.48
N SER A 312 -6.46 44.22 20.33
CA SER A 312 -5.84 42.97 19.89
C SER A 312 -4.33 42.93 20.14
N GLN A 313 -3.80 41.95 20.89
CA GLN A 313 -2.37 41.58 20.80
C GLN A 313 -2.09 40.17 21.37
N GLN A 314 -1.35 39.38 20.58
CA GLN A 314 -0.83 38.06 20.93
C GLN A 314 0.25 38.17 22.02
N GLN A 315 0.12 37.43 23.12
CA GLN A 315 1.19 37.28 24.12
C GLN A 315 2.22 36.24 23.63
N VAL A 316 3.47 36.69 23.50
CA VAL A 316 4.65 35.85 23.31
C VAL A 316 5.27 35.61 24.69
N ILE A 317 5.37 34.35 25.12
CA ILE A 317 6.07 33.97 26.35
C ILE A 317 7.54 33.76 26.00
N ASN A 318 8.42 34.64 26.49
CA ASN A 318 9.87 34.47 26.40
C ASN A 318 10.35 33.69 27.63
N VAL A 319 10.90 32.50 27.43
CA VAL A 319 11.59 31.72 28.48
C VAL A 319 13.08 32.03 28.38
N THR A 320 13.65 32.65 29.41
CA THR A 320 15.10 32.90 29.50
C THR A 320 15.75 31.77 30.29
N VAL A 321 16.66 31.02 29.66
CA VAL A 321 17.52 30.03 30.33
C VAL A 321 18.85 30.71 30.65
N THR A 322 19.14 30.92 31.92
CA THR A 322 20.46 31.40 32.38
C THR A 322 21.39 30.22 32.60
N GLN A 323 22.48 30.15 31.83
CA GLN A 323 23.57 29.19 32.03
C GLN A 323 24.77 29.94 32.63
N PHE A 324 25.21 29.53 33.82
CA PHE A 324 26.38 30.11 34.48
C PHE A 324 27.68 29.46 33.99
N GLY A 325 28.57 30.30 33.41
CA GLY A 325 30.03 30.24 33.54
C GLY A 325 30.83 29.19 32.75
N SER A 326 31.51 29.62 31.68
CA SER A 326 32.99 29.67 31.62
C SER A 326 33.46 30.34 30.32
N SER A 327 34.40 31.26 30.46
CA SER A 327 34.94 32.16 29.44
C SER A 327 35.82 31.47 28.39
N THR A 328 35.41 31.55 27.13
CA THR A 328 36.29 31.43 25.97
C THR A 328 35.86 32.43 24.91
N SER A 329 36.78 33.29 24.49
CA SER A 329 36.59 34.40 23.55
C SER A 329 36.20 33.90 22.15
N ILE A 330 34.99 34.23 21.73
CA ILE A 330 34.50 34.07 20.36
C ILE A 330 34.53 35.46 19.69
N PRO A 331 35.01 35.62 18.44
CA PRO A 331 35.00 36.91 17.75
C PRO A 331 33.56 37.42 17.56
N PRO A 332 33.35 38.74 17.42
CA PRO A 332 32.00 39.30 17.31
C PRO A 332 31.30 38.74 16.07
N LEU A 333 30.17 38.06 16.27
CA LEU A 333 29.27 37.68 15.18
C LEU A 333 28.84 38.96 14.45
N GLN A 334 29.24 39.07 13.19
CA GLN A 334 28.59 39.98 12.25
C GLN A 334 27.11 39.63 12.18
N SER A 335 26.26 40.64 12.39
CA SER A 335 24.82 40.57 12.27
C SER A 335 24.44 40.01 10.90
N SER A 336 24.03 38.73 10.88
CA SER A 336 23.42 38.12 9.71
C SER A 336 22.03 38.75 9.53
N PRO A 337 21.65 39.24 8.33
CA PRO A 337 20.32 39.77 8.12
C PRO A 337 19.32 38.62 8.34
N SER A 338 18.28 38.92 9.10
CA SER A 338 17.10 38.07 9.35
C SER A 338 16.74 37.25 8.11
N SER A 339 17.00 35.94 8.17
CA SER A 339 16.57 35.00 7.16
C SER A 339 15.06 34.83 7.24
N GLY A 340 14.35 35.81 6.68
CA GLY A 340 13.00 35.59 6.18
C GLY A 340 13.06 34.40 5.23
N LEU A 341 12.22 33.40 5.48
CA LEU A 341 12.05 32.23 4.63
C LEU A 341 11.45 32.72 3.30
N CYS A 342 12.31 33.19 2.39
CA CYS A 342 11.93 33.48 1.03
C CYS A 342 11.52 32.14 0.40
N LEU A 343 10.21 31.91 0.30
CA LEU A 343 9.66 30.99 -0.68
C LEU A 343 10.15 31.48 -2.05
N GLU A 344 11.20 30.83 -2.55
CA GLU A 344 11.79 31.13 -3.84
C GLU A 344 10.73 30.83 -4.91
N GLU A 345 10.01 31.86 -5.36
CA GLU A 345 9.07 31.71 -6.48
C GLU A 345 9.86 31.32 -7.72
N LEU A 346 9.71 30.07 -8.16
CA LEU A 346 10.34 29.56 -9.38
C LEU A 346 10.06 30.51 -10.56
N PRO A 347 11.07 30.86 -11.37
CA PRO A 347 10.91 31.84 -12.44
C PRO A 347 9.80 31.43 -13.44
N LYS A 348 8.99 32.40 -13.89
CA LYS A 348 7.78 32.18 -14.71
C LYS A 348 8.00 31.28 -15.94
N TRP A 349 9.18 31.33 -16.56
CA TRP A 349 9.57 30.49 -17.71
C TRP A 349 9.68 29.00 -17.36
N LYS A 350 10.19 28.66 -16.16
CA LYS A 350 10.17 27.30 -15.61
C LYS A 350 8.72 26.83 -15.36
N SER A 351 7.82 27.74 -14.98
CA SER A 351 6.41 27.39 -14.69
C SER A 351 5.59 27.00 -15.92
N TRP A 352 5.83 27.61 -17.09
CA TRP A 352 5.12 27.26 -18.32
C TRP A 352 5.68 25.98 -18.93
N LYS A 353 7.02 25.83 -19.00
CA LYS A 353 7.65 24.58 -19.45
C LYS A 353 7.19 23.39 -18.61
N ASN A 354 7.13 23.54 -17.28
CA ASN A 354 6.63 22.49 -16.40
C ASN A 354 5.14 22.18 -16.65
N ARG A 355 4.30 23.20 -16.87
CA ARG A 355 2.87 22.99 -17.21
C ARG A 355 2.70 22.25 -18.54
N VAL A 356 3.48 22.62 -19.56
CA VAL A 356 3.47 21.95 -20.87
C VAL A 356 3.93 20.50 -20.74
N TRP A 357 5.04 20.26 -20.02
CA TRP A 357 5.53 18.90 -19.76
C TRP A 357 4.49 18.04 -19.02
N LYS A 358 3.87 18.56 -17.95
CA LYS A 358 2.78 17.86 -17.25
C LYS A 358 1.62 17.54 -18.19
N LEU A 359 1.21 18.50 -19.02
CA LEU A 359 0.15 18.28 -20.01
C LEU A 359 0.55 17.19 -21.00
N SER A 360 1.79 17.18 -21.48
CA SER A 360 2.31 16.12 -22.36
C SER A 360 2.25 14.74 -21.68
N VAL A 361 2.61 14.63 -20.40
CA VAL A 361 2.49 13.36 -19.65
C VAL A 361 1.04 12.86 -19.64
N TYR A 362 0.09 13.75 -19.34
CA TYR A 362 -1.33 13.39 -19.36
C TYR A 362 -1.83 13.03 -20.76
N LEU A 363 -1.42 13.76 -21.80
CA LEU A 363 -1.79 13.47 -23.18
C LEU A 363 -1.25 12.13 -23.66
N VAL A 364 0.01 11.80 -23.37
CA VAL A 364 0.59 10.50 -23.73
C VAL A 364 -0.11 9.37 -22.99
N THR A 365 -0.43 9.55 -21.70
CA THR A 365 -1.17 8.55 -20.91
C THR A 365 -2.58 8.35 -21.46
N ILE A 366 -3.29 9.42 -21.80
CA ILE A 366 -4.63 9.34 -22.41
C ILE A 366 -4.55 8.67 -23.79
N GLY A 367 -3.53 9.01 -24.59
CA GLY A 367 -3.27 8.38 -25.89
C GLY A 367 -3.01 6.88 -25.76
N MET A 368 -2.22 6.47 -24.76
CA MET A 368 -2.01 5.06 -24.41
C MET A 368 -3.33 4.36 -24.06
N LEU A 369 -4.15 4.95 -23.19
CA LEU A 369 -5.45 4.37 -22.81
C LEU A 369 -6.41 4.28 -24.01
N ALA A 370 -6.42 5.29 -24.89
CA ALA A 370 -7.22 5.29 -26.11
C ALA A 370 -6.75 4.18 -27.08
N ALA A 371 -5.44 4.00 -27.23
CA ALA A 371 -4.85 2.93 -28.03
C ALA A 371 -5.22 1.54 -27.50
N LEU A 372 -5.18 1.34 -26.18
CA LEU A 372 -5.63 0.11 -25.54
C LEU A 372 -7.13 -0.14 -25.79
N LEU A 373 -7.98 0.88 -25.63
CA LEU A 373 -9.41 0.79 -25.91
C LEU A 373 -9.72 0.49 -27.38
N ALA A 374 -8.88 0.96 -28.31
CA ALA A 374 -8.97 0.64 -29.73
C ALA A 374 -8.58 -0.82 -30.04
N GLY A 375 -8.13 -1.60 -29.05
CA GLY A 375 -7.79 -3.01 -29.21
C GLY A 375 -6.39 -3.26 -29.77
N LEU A 376 -5.50 -2.26 -29.70
CA LEU A 376 -4.09 -2.44 -30.04
C LEU A 376 -3.38 -3.33 -29.00
N ASP A 377 -2.22 -3.85 -29.38
CA ASP A 377 -1.44 -4.75 -28.52
C ASP A 377 -1.07 -4.06 -27.19
N LEU A 378 -1.40 -4.74 -26.08
CA LEU A 378 -1.24 -4.14 -24.76
C LEU A 378 0.22 -3.79 -24.46
N SER A 379 1.15 -4.71 -24.76
CA SER A 379 2.57 -4.54 -24.45
C SER A 379 3.16 -3.39 -25.26
N TRP A 380 2.98 -3.40 -26.57
CA TRP A 380 3.54 -2.36 -27.44
C TRP A 380 2.97 -0.97 -27.16
N CYS A 381 1.68 -0.85 -26.82
CA CYS A 381 1.09 0.43 -26.44
C CYS A 381 1.77 1.05 -25.22
N THR A 382 2.01 0.26 -24.17
CA THR A 382 2.60 0.76 -22.93
C THR A 382 4.10 1.01 -23.04
N ILE A 383 4.85 0.18 -23.78
CA ILE A 383 6.26 0.43 -24.09
C ILE A 383 6.41 1.70 -24.92
N THR A 384 5.57 1.90 -25.93
CA THR A 384 5.59 3.11 -26.77
C THR A 384 5.28 4.36 -25.94
N ALA A 385 4.30 4.28 -25.04
CA ALA A 385 3.99 5.38 -24.13
C ALA A 385 5.15 5.68 -23.18
N ALA A 386 5.77 4.64 -22.60
CA ALA A 386 6.95 4.79 -21.75
C ALA A 386 8.13 5.44 -22.50
N GLY A 387 8.43 4.97 -23.72
CA GLY A 387 9.47 5.55 -24.57
C GLY A 387 9.18 6.99 -24.95
N ALA A 388 7.93 7.31 -25.31
CA ALA A 388 7.52 8.67 -25.61
C ALA A 388 7.68 9.60 -24.40
N LEU A 389 7.31 9.16 -23.19
CA LEU A 389 7.49 9.94 -21.97
C LEU A 389 8.97 10.20 -21.66
N ILE A 390 9.82 9.19 -21.81
CA ILE A 390 11.27 9.32 -21.64
C ILE A 390 11.85 10.36 -22.61
N VAL A 391 11.47 10.28 -23.90
CA VAL A 391 11.94 11.22 -24.92
C VAL A 391 11.44 12.64 -24.67
N LEU A 392 10.17 12.79 -24.26
CA LEU A 392 9.54 14.09 -24.01
C LEU A 392 9.99 14.75 -22.70
N ASP A 393 10.64 14.00 -21.81
CA ASP A 393 11.18 14.53 -20.55
C ASP A 393 12.37 15.47 -20.80
N PHE A 394 13.16 15.23 -21.85
CA PHE A 394 14.41 15.94 -22.14
C PHE A 394 15.37 16.02 -20.93
N GLU A 395 15.30 15.03 -20.03
CA GLU A 395 16.14 14.84 -18.86
C GLU A 395 16.78 13.45 -18.93
N ASP A 396 17.80 13.21 -18.10
CA ASP A 396 18.36 11.87 -17.97
C ASP A 396 17.28 10.90 -17.46
N ALA A 397 17.08 9.80 -18.19
CA ALA A 397 16.08 8.81 -17.86
C ALA A 397 16.51 7.96 -16.65
N GLY A 398 17.81 7.87 -16.36
CA GLY A 398 18.36 7.01 -15.31
C GLY A 398 17.65 7.14 -13.95
N PRO A 399 17.52 8.35 -13.37
CA PRO A 399 16.83 8.59 -12.10
C PRO A 399 15.34 8.24 -12.09
N HIS A 400 14.70 8.15 -13.25
CA HIS A 400 13.28 7.82 -13.38
C HIS A 400 13.08 6.32 -13.60
N ILE A 401 13.91 5.75 -14.46
CA ILE A 401 13.96 4.33 -14.76
C ILE A 401 14.41 3.51 -13.54
N SER A 402 15.23 4.08 -12.64
CA SER A 402 15.61 3.42 -11.38
C SER A 402 14.47 3.30 -10.38
N LYS A 403 13.38 4.08 -10.52
CA LYS A 403 12.18 3.98 -9.67
C LYS A 403 11.25 2.83 -10.06
N VAL A 404 11.49 2.21 -11.22
CA VAL A 404 10.76 1.03 -11.67
C VAL A 404 11.14 -0.17 -10.80
N SER A 405 10.18 -1.05 -10.52
CA SER A 405 10.42 -2.25 -9.71
C SER A 405 11.01 -3.39 -10.55
N TYR A 406 12.33 -3.39 -10.75
CA TYR A 406 13.04 -4.50 -11.41
C TYR A 406 12.85 -5.84 -10.70
N SER A 407 12.79 -5.79 -9.36
CA SER A 407 12.52 -6.95 -8.53
C SER A 407 11.19 -7.62 -8.89
N LEU A 408 10.21 -6.86 -9.37
CA LEU A 408 8.94 -7.42 -9.86
C LEU A 408 9.13 -8.13 -11.20
N LEU A 409 9.83 -7.52 -12.16
CA LEU A 409 10.10 -8.16 -13.47
C LEU A 409 10.84 -9.49 -13.34
N VAL A 410 11.86 -9.51 -12.46
CA VAL A 410 12.62 -10.72 -12.13
C VAL A 410 11.73 -11.76 -11.44
N PHE A 411 10.89 -11.33 -10.50
CA PHE A 411 9.92 -12.21 -9.84
C PHE A 411 8.95 -12.87 -10.84
N PHE A 412 8.37 -12.11 -11.78
CA PHE A 412 7.47 -12.66 -12.78
C PHE A 412 8.16 -13.63 -13.73
N SER A 413 9.39 -13.31 -14.15
CA SER A 413 10.20 -14.18 -15.01
C SER A 413 10.43 -15.55 -14.34
N ALA A 414 10.86 -15.53 -13.07
CA ALA A 414 11.12 -16.74 -12.31
C ALA A 414 9.83 -17.51 -11.94
N MET A 415 8.75 -16.80 -11.67
CA MET A 415 7.44 -17.40 -11.43
C MET A 415 6.90 -18.11 -12.69
N PHE A 416 7.08 -17.56 -13.89
CA PHE A 416 6.64 -18.25 -15.12
C PHE A 416 7.33 -19.59 -15.29
N ILE A 417 8.65 -19.63 -15.09
CA ILE A 417 9.44 -20.88 -15.11
C ILE A 417 8.93 -21.85 -14.05
N THR A 418 8.77 -21.37 -12.81
CA THR A 418 8.33 -22.22 -11.70
C THR A 418 6.94 -22.82 -11.94
N VAL A 419 6.00 -22.00 -12.42
CA VAL A 419 4.63 -22.43 -12.66
C VAL A 419 4.53 -23.36 -13.87
N ASP A 420 5.32 -23.15 -14.92
CA ASP A 420 5.41 -24.08 -16.05
C ASP A 420 5.99 -25.44 -15.61
N GLY A 421 7.09 -25.42 -14.87
CA GLY A 421 7.67 -26.61 -14.25
C GLY A 421 6.68 -27.37 -13.37
N PHE A 422 5.87 -26.67 -12.57
CA PHE A 422 4.81 -27.32 -11.77
C PHE A 422 3.68 -27.87 -12.63
N ASN A 423 3.27 -27.18 -13.70
CA ASN A 423 2.26 -27.69 -14.63
C ASN A 423 2.68 -29.01 -15.29
N ARG A 424 3.98 -29.19 -15.57
CA ARG A 424 4.53 -30.44 -16.14
C ARG A 424 4.39 -31.65 -15.23
N THR A 425 4.17 -31.47 -13.92
CA THR A 425 3.93 -32.59 -12.99
C THR A 425 2.60 -33.31 -13.26
N GLY A 426 1.63 -32.64 -13.89
CA GLY A 426 0.26 -33.15 -14.06
C GLY A 426 -0.62 -33.06 -12.80
N LEU A 427 -0.08 -32.59 -11.66
CA LEU A 427 -0.87 -32.40 -10.43
C LEU A 427 -1.96 -31.34 -10.59
N PRO A 428 -1.70 -30.15 -11.18
CA PRO A 428 -2.75 -29.17 -11.40
C PRO A 428 -3.90 -29.71 -12.25
N GLU A 429 -3.60 -30.51 -13.27
CA GLU A 429 -4.60 -31.11 -14.15
C GLU A 429 -5.40 -32.19 -13.43
N THR A 430 -4.74 -33.03 -12.63
CA THR A 430 -5.40 -34.05 -11.80
C THR A 430 -6.37 -33.40 -10.80
N PHE A 431 -5.96 -32.31 -10.16
CA PHE A 431 -6.82 -31.52 -9.28
C PHE A 431 -8.01 -30.93 -10.05
N TRP A 432 -7.76 -30.34 -11.22
CA TRP A 432 -8.82 -29.76 -12.04
C TRP A 432 -9.84 -30.80 -12.49
N ASN A 433 -9.41 -31.98 -12.93
CA ASN A 433 -10.31 -33.05 -13.36
C ASN A 433 -11.27 -33.52 -12.26
N ALA A 434 -10.86 -33.42 -10.99
CA ALA A 434 -11.73 -33.71 -9.84
C ALA A 434 -12.76 -32.59 -9.57
N VAL A 435 -12.37 -31.33 -9.82
CA VAL A 435 -13.19 -30.14 -9.56
C VAL A 435 -14.14 -29.81 -10.72
N GLU A 436 -13.69 -30.02 -11.95
CA GLU A 436 -14.37 -29.62 -13.19
C GLU A 436 -15.84 -30.06 -13.26
N PRO A 437 -16.22 -31.31 -12.93
CA PRO A 437 -17.62 -31.76 -13.04
C PRO A 437 -18.61 -30.89 -12.25
N HIS A 438 -18.13 -30.32 -11.15
CA HIS A 438 -18.92 -29.50 -10.23
C HIS A 438 -18.78 -27.99 -10.52
N ALA A 439 -17.67 -27.58 -11.12
CA ALA A 439 -17.30 -26.17 -11.33
C ALA A 439 -17.62 -25.64 -12.74
N ARG A 440 -18.51 -26.31 -13.48
CA ARG A 440 -18.90 -25.92 -14.85
C ARG A 440 -19.65 -24.61 -14.87
N ILE A 441 -19.21 -23.66 -15.69
CA ILE A 441 -19.76 -22.29 -15.76
C ILE A 441 -21.10 -22.17 -16.51
N ASN A 442 -21.64 -23.28 -17.02
CA ASN A 442 -22.94 -23.33 -17.72
C ASN A 442 -24.13 -23.05 -16.78
N HIS A 443 -23.96 -23.24 -15.48
CA HIS A 443 -24.97 -22.98 -14.47
C HIS A 443 -24.40 -22.13 -13.34
N PHE A 444 -25.28 -21.40 -12.65
CA PHE A 444 -24.86 -20.42 -11.63
C PHE A 444 -24.08 -21.06 -10.47
N LEU A 445 -24.51 -22.23 -9.98
CA LEU A 445 -23.82 -22.92 -8.88
C LEU A 445 -22.40 -23.34 -9.26
N GLY A 446 -22.18 -23.81 -10.48
CA GLY A 446 -20.83 -24.16 -10.94
C GLY A 446 -19.92 -22.95 -11.07
N ALA A 447 -20.43 -21.80 -11.52
CA ALA A 447 -19.68 -20.55 -11.51
C ALA A 447 -19.35 -20.07 -10.07
N VAL A 448 -20.28 -20.26 -9.12
CA VAL A 448 -20.04 -19.98 -7.69
C VAL A 448 -18.97 -20.92 -7.12
N LEU A 449 -19.02 -22.22 -7.43
CA LEU A 449 -18.02 -23.18 -6.98
C LEU A 449 -16.64 -22.86 -7.57
N LEU A 450 -16.57 -22.55 -8.87
CA LEU A 450 -15.34 -22.10 -9.50
C LEU A 450 -14.77 -20.87 -8.79
N ALA A 451 -15.60 -19.86 -8.52
CA ALA A 451 -15.18 -18.68 -7.79
C ALA A 451 -14.70 -19.01 -6.37
N ALA A 452 -15.36 -19.94 -5.66
CA ALA A 452 -14.92 -20.38 -4.33
C ALA A 452 -13.55 -21.07 -4.37
N VAL A 453 -13.32 -21.95 -5.35
CA VAL A 453 -12.01 -22.61 -5.56
C VAL A 453 -10.94 -21.57 -5.87
N VAL A 454 -11.22 -20.63 -6.77
CA VAL A 454 -10.29 -19.55 -7.12
C VAL A 454 -9.99 -18.66 -5.91
N ILE A 455 -10.99 -18.32 -5.09
CA ILE A 455 -10.80 -17.51 -3.88
C ILE A 455 -9.89 -18.22 -2.87
N LEU A 456 -10.15 -19.52 -2.65
CA LEU A 456 -9.36 -20.34 -1.75
C LEU A 456 -7.90 -20.43 -2.24
N LEU A 457 -7.71 -20.81 -3.50
CA LEU A 457 -6.38 -20.96 -4.08
C LEU A 457 -5.65 -19.62 -4.16
N SER A 458 -6.32 -18.52 -4.46
CA SER A 458 -5.68 -17.19 -4.52
C SER A 458 -5.16 -16.75 -3.14
N ASN A 459 -5.83 -17.13 -2.05
CA ASN A 459 -5.36 -16.84 -0.69
C ASN A 459 -4.29 -17.83 -0.19
N ILE A 460 -4.22 -19.03 -0.78
CA ILE A 460 -3.17 -20.01 -0.51
C ILE A 460 -1.97 -19.70 -1.39
N ALA A 461 -2.07 -19.92 -2.70
CA ALA A 461 -0.99 -19.89 -3.67
C ALA A 461 -0.57 -18.49 -4.18
N SER A 462 -1.28 -17.43 -3.80
CA SER A 462 -1.27 -16.10 -4.44
C SER A 462 -2.03 -16.07 -5.77
N ASN A 463 -2.46 -14.88 -6.16
CA ASN A 463 -3.43 -14.75 -7.23
C ASN A 463 -2.84 -15.05 -8.62
N VAL A 464 -1.61 -14.60 -8.91
CA VAL A 464 -1.01 -14.83 -10.24
C VAL A 464 -0.71 -16.30 -10.52
N PRO A 465 -0.07 -17.07 -9.61
CA PRO A 465 0.11 -18.50 -9.81
C PRO A 465 -1.23 -19.23 -9.98
N THR A 466 -2.23 -18.88 -9.18
CA THR A 466 -3.58 -19.48 -9.29
C THR A 466 -4.16 -19.29 -10.69
N VAL A 467 -4.04 -18.09 -11.26
CA VAL A 467 -4.50 -17.79 -12.62
C VAL A 467 -3.72 -18.57 -13.68
N LEU A 468 -2.40 -18.68 -13.54
CA LEU A 468 -1.56 -19.40 -14.49
C LEU A 468 -1.83 -20.91 -14.49
N LEU A 469 -2.16 -21.48 -13.32
CA LEU A 469 -2.48 -22.89 -13.16
C LEU A 469 -3.90 -23.22 -13.65
N LEU A 470 -4.90 -22.45 -13.21
CA LEU A 470 -6.30 -22.76 -13.51
C LEU A 470 -6.80 -22.19 -14.84
N GLY A 471 -6.27 -21.06 -15.30
CA GLY A 471 -6.79 -20.33 -16.45
C GLY A 471 -6.95 -21.17 -17.72
N PRO A 472 -5.88 -21.83 -18.20
CA PRO A 472 -5.97 -22.69 -19.38
C PRO A 472 -6.99 -23.83 -19.24
N MET A 473 -7.12 -24.40 -18.04
CA MET A 473 -8.02 -25.52 -17.75
C MET A 473 -9.49 -25.08 -17.74
N VAL A 474 -9.77 -23.97 -17.07
CA VAL A 474 -11.09 -23.32 -17.04
C VAL A 474 -11.53 -22.92 -18.45
N ALA A 475 -10.61 -22.36 -19.24
CA ALA A 475 -10.85 -21.99 -20.63
C ALA A 475 -11.15 -23.21 -21.50
N ALA A 476 -10.35 -24.28 -21.38
CA ALA A 476 -10.57 -25.53 -22.11
C ALA A 476 -11.95 -26.14 -21.79
N ALA A 477 -12.28 -26.29 -20.51
CA ALA A 477 -13.57 -26.84 -20.07
C ALA A 477 -14.77 -26.03 -20.58
N SER A 478 -14.61 -24.71 -20.79
CA SER A 478 -15.68 -23.85 -21.31
C SER A 478 -15.95 -24.01 -22.81
N ARG A 479 -14.99 -24.50 -23.61
CA ARG A 479 -15.17 -24.69 -25.07
C ARG A 479 -16.11 -25.86 -25.39
N ASP A 480 -16.15 -26.84 -24.50
CA ASP A 480 -16.92 -28.07 -24.69
C ASP A 480 -18.39 -27.93 -24.21
N LEU A 481 -18.77 -26.77 -23.70
CA LEU A 481 -20.08 -26.52 -23.08
C LEU A 481 -20.96 -25.61 -23.96
N PRO A 482 -22.15 -26.08 -24.39
CA PRO A 482 -23.11 -25.25 -25.10
C PRO A 482 -23.53 -24.03 -24.25
N GLY A 483 -23.35 -22.82 -24.80
CA GLY A 483 -23.71 -21.56 -24.12
C GLY A 483 -22.68 -20.99 -23.14
N ALA A 484 -21.53 -21.65 -22.96
CA ALA A 484 -20.39 -21.09 -22.23
C ALA A 484 -19.47 -20.32 -23.19
N SER A 485 -19.05 -19.11 -22.81
CA SER A 485 -18.04 -18.34 -23.55
C SER A 485 -16.69 -18.48 -22.84
N GLU A 486 -15.64 -18.82 -23.60
CA GLU A 486 -14.27 -18.85 -23.10
C GLU A 486 -13.87 -17.50 -22.50
N THR A 487 -14.27 -16.40 -23.14
CA THR A 487 -14.09 -15.05 -22.62
C THR A 487 -14.71 -14.93 -21.23
N ARG A 488 -15.95 -15.42 -21.05
CA ARG A 488 -16.65 -15.34 -19.75
C ARG A 488 -15.89 -16.11 -18.67
N ALA A 489 -15.32 -17.26 -19.01
CA ALA A 489 -14.54 -18.08 -18.09
C ALA A 489 -13.31 -17.33 -17.57
N TRP A 490 -12.56 -16.71 -18.49
CA TRP A 490 -11.41 -15.86 -18.15
C TRP A 490 -11.79 -14.64 -17.33
N LEU A 491 -12.92 -14.00 -17.63
CA LEU A 491 -13.38 -12.83 -16.88
C LEU A 491 -13.91 -13.19 -15.48
N ILE A 492 -14.54 -14.36 -15.31
CA ILE A 492 -14.88 -14.92 -14.00
C ILE A 492 -13.60 -15.15 -13.19
N LEU A 493 -12.58 -15.72 -13.81
CA LEU A 493 -11.29 -15.94 -13.16
C LEU A 493 -10.64 -14.61 -12.75
N ALA A 494 -10.66 -13.59 -13.60
CA ALA A 494 -10.14 -12.25 -13.30
C ALA A 494 -10.87 -11.60 -12.11
N TRP A 495 -12.20 -11.65 -12.12
CA TRP A 495 -13.02 -11.12 -11.04
C TRP A 495 -12.78 -11.85 -9.72
N ALA A 496 -12.88 -13.19 -9.74
CA ALA A 496 -12.76 -14.01 -8.53
C ALA A 496 -11.36 -13.93 -7.92
N SER A 497 -10.30 -14.06 -8.72
CA SER A 497 -8.91 -13.98 -8.24
C SER A 497 -8.54 -12.59 -7.72
N THR A 498 -9.12 -11.53 -8.29
CA THR A 498 -8.88 -10.16 -7.81
C THR A 498 -9.64 -9.85 -6.52
N VAL A 499 -10.93 -10.18 -6.46
CA VAL A 499 -11.75 -9.96 -5.27
C VAL A 499 -11.30 -10.85 -4.11
N ALA A 500 -10.79 -12.07 -4.39
CA ALA A 500 -10.19 -12.96 -3.39
C ALA A 500 -9.14 -12.29 -2.52
N GLY A 501 -8.43 -11.31 -3.07
CA GLY A 501 -7.43 -10.53 -2.36
C GLY A 501 -7.98 -9.80 -1.12
N ASN A 502 -9.29 -9.55 -1.05
CA ASN A 502 -9.94 -8.91 0.10
C ASN A 502 -10.24 -9.87 1.26
N LEU A 503 -10.11 -11.18 1.06
CA LEU A 503 -10.51 -12.17 2.06
C LEU A 503 -9.65 -12.07 3.32
N THR A 504 -8.33 -11.97 3.14
CA THR A 504 -7.35 -11.98 4.22
C THR A 504 -6.32 -10.87 4.05
N LEU A 505 -5.67 -10.46 5.14
CA LEU A 505 -4.63 -9.43 5.09
C LEU A 505 -3.45 -9.83 4.17
N VAL A 506 -3.16 -11.13 4.09
CA VAL A 506 -2.05 -11.68 3.28
C VAL A 506 -2.48 -11.99 1.85
N GLY A 507 -3.79 -12.04 1.58
CA GLY A 507 -4.36 -12.44 0.29
C GLY A 507 -4.07 -11.50 -0.89
N SER A 508 -3.56 -10.29 -0.64
CA SER A 508 -3.14 -9.37 -1.71
C SER A 508 -1.96 -8.51 -1.28
N ALA A 509 -1.07 -8.20 -2.23
CA ALA A 509 0.01 -7.24 -2.03
C ALA A 509 -0.54 -5.87 -1.61
N ALA A 510 -1.69 -5.45 -2.14
CA ALA A 510 -2.35 -4.20 -1.78
C ALA A 510 -2.62 -4.08 -0.27
N ASN A 511 -3.13 -5.16 0.33
CA ASN A 511 -3.44 -5.19 1.76
C ASN A 511 -2.18 -5.06 2.62
N LEU A 512 -1.12 -5.76 2.23
CA LEU A 512 0.18 -5.71 2.91
C LEU A 512 0.85 -4.34 2.74
N ILE A 513 0.74 -3.73 1.55
CA ILE A 513 1.25 -2.38 1.28
C ILE A 513 0.54 -1.38 2.19
N VAL A 514 -0.80 -1.35 2.20
CA VAL A 514 -1.55 -0.44 3.07
C VAL A 514 -1.20 -0.66 4.55
N CYS A 515 -1.09 -1.91 4.98
CA CYS A 515 -0.72 -2.25 6.35
C CYS A 515 0.68 -1.75 6.72
N GLU A 516 1.66 -2.01 5.87
CA GLU A 516 3.06 -1.62 6.12
C GLU A 516 3.23 -0.11 6.06
N GLN A 517 2.66 0.55 5.04
CA GLN A 517 2.69 2.01 4.93
C GLN A 517 2.02 2.66 6.14
N ALA A 518 0.88 2.13 6.59
CA ALA A 518 0.24 2.65 7.80
C ALA A 518 1.07 2.43 9.07
N ARG A 519 1.83 1.33 9.15
CA ARG A 519 2.70 1.03 10.28
C ARG A 519 3.90 1.97 10.35
N VAL A 520 4.50 2.32 9.20
CA VAL A 520 5.70 3.16 9.12
C VAL A 520 5.40 4.66 8.92
N SER A 521 4.14 5.03 8.71
CA SER A 521 3.73 6.42 8.51
C SER A 521 4.17 7.31 9.68
N THR A 522 4.85 8.41 9.34
CA THR A 522 5.30 9.42 10.31
C THR A 522 4.14 10.27 10.84
N ARG A 523 3.02 10.32 10.11
CA ARG A 523 1.85 11.15 10.43
C ARG A 523 1.08 10.53 11.58
N MET A 524 0.58 9.31 11.38
CA MET A 524 -0.27 8.59 12.32
C MET A 524 0.02 7.09 12.19
N PRO A 525 1.05 6.57 12.88
CA PRO A 525 1.35 5.15 12.89
C PRO A 525 0.11 4.35 13.31
N TYR A 526 -0.29 3.38 12.49
CA TYR A 526 -1.43 2.52 12.77
C TYR A 526 -1.13 1.08 12.37
N ASN A 527 -1.34 0.15 13.30
CA ASN A 527 -1.18 -1.28 13.05
C ASN A 527 -2.53 -1.93 12.72
N LEU A 528 -2.72 -2.27 11.44
CA LEU A 528 -3.89 -3.02 10.98
C LEU A 528 -3.66 -4.53 11.20
N SER A 529 -4.22 -5.06 12.29
CA SER A 529 -4.13 -6.49 12.61
C SER A 529 -4.85 -7.37 11.59
N PHE A 530 -4.29 -8.57 11.35
CA PHE A 530 -4.89 -9.64 10.54
C PHE A 530 -6.37 -9.89 10.89
N TRP A 531 -6.70 -10.00 12.18
CA TRP A 531 -8.07 -10.28 12.63
C TRP A 531 -9.04 -9.12 12.36
N LYS A 532 -8.57 -7.87 12.45
CA LYS A 532 -9.40 -6.69 12.11
C LYS A 532 -9.72 -6.67 10.63
N HIS A 533 -8.75 -7.03 9.79
CA HIS A 533 -8.95 -7.17 8.36
C HIS A 533 -9.91 -8.33 8.07
N LEU A 534 -9.62 -9.55 8.57
CA LEU A 534 -10.40 -10.76 8.31
C LEU A 534 -11.88 -10.61 8.70
N LYS A 535 -12.17 -9.95 9.84
CA LYS A 535 -13.55 -9.74 10.31
C LYS A 535 -14.42 -9.00 9.30
N PHE A 536 -13.84 -8.08 8.53
CA PHE A 536 -14.53 -7.37 7.46
C PHE A 536 -14.33 -8.07 6.10
N GLY A 537 -13.09 -8.46 5.81
CA GLY A 537 -12.64 -9.05 4.54
C GLY A 537 -13.34 -10.36 4.22
N PHE A 538 -13.51 -11.26 5.19
CA PHE A 538 -14.18 -12.54 4.98
C PHE A 538 -15.63 -12.34 4.47
N PRO A 539 -16.57 -11.76 5.24
CA PRO A 539 -17.95 -11.65 4.78
C PRO A 539 -18.10 -10.74 3.55
N SER A 540 -17.32 -9.66 3.44
CA SER A 540 -17.42 -8.74 2.29
C SER A 540 -16.99 -9.42 1.00
N THR A 541 -15.90 -10.19 1.01
CA THR A 541 -15.36 -10.87 -0.18
C THR A 541 -16.35 -11.87 -0.73
N LEU A 542 -16.97 -12.71 0.13
CA LEU A 542 -17.95 -13.69 -0.33
C LEU A 542 -19.17 -13.01 -0.98
N ILE A 543 -19.71 -11.97 -0.34
CA ILE A 543 -20.87 -11.23 -0.86
C ILE A 543 -20.54 -10.58 -2.20
N ILE A 544 -19.41 -9.88 -2.30
CA ILE A 544 -19.00 -9.15 -3.50
C ILE A 544 -18.67 -10.12 -4.63
N ALA A 545 -17.94 -11.21 -4.35
CA ALA A 545 -17.60 -12.22 -5.34
C ALA A 545 -18.87 -12.77 -5.98
N VAL A 546 -19.82 -13.26 -5.17
CA VAL A 546 -21.08 -13.84 -5.65
C VAL A 546 -21.96 -12.80 -6.36
N ALA A 547 -22.08 -11.59 -5.82
CA ALA A 547 -22.88 -10.52 -6.43
C ALA A 547 -22.33 -10.09 -7.80
N GLY A 548 -21.02 -10.18 -8.02
CA GLY A 548 -20.39 -9.83 -9.28
C GLY A 548 -20.57 -10.87 -10.38
N LEU A 549 -20.71 -12.17 -10.06
CA LEU A 549 -20.72 -13.26 -11.04
C LEU A 549 -21.82 -13.17 -12.11
N PRO A 550 -23.09 -12.87 -11.79
CA PRO A 550 -24.16 -12.78 -12.79
C PRO A 550 -23.93 -11.66 -13.82
N LEU A 551 -23.12 -10.67 -13.46
CA LEU A 551 -22.91 -9.45 -14.23
C LEU A 551 -21.75 -9.58 -15.22
N ILE A 552 -20.93 -10.62 -15.08
CA ILE A 552 -19.80 -10.89 -15.96
C ILE A 552 -20.32 -11.37 -17.31
N ARG A 553 -20.04 -10.56 -18.34
CA ARG A 553 -20.40 -10.84 -19.74
C ARG A 553 -19.14 -11.21 -20.51
N GLY A 554 -19.20 -12.32 -21.24
CA GLY A 554 -18.11 -12.76 -22.12
C GLY A 554 -18.43 -12.61 -23.60
#